data_AF-A0A3D3PAP1-F1
#
_entry.id   AF-A0A3D3PAP1-F1
#
_cell.length_a   1.000
_cell.length_b   1.000
_cell.length_c   1.000
_cell.angle_alpha   90.00
_cell.angle_beta   90.00
_cell.angle_gamma   90.00
#
_symmetry.space_group_name_H-M   'P 1'
#
loop_
_entity.id
_entity.type
_entity.pdbx_description
1 polymer ?
#
loop_
_entity_poly.entity_id
_entity_poly.type
_entity_poly.pdbx_seq_one_letter_code
_entity_poly.pdbx_strand_id
1 'polypeptide(L)'
;FFSHAKNKNSADTYARIMNYFVIAVGIIAVALIANINLLATFIVGREYDSHLKYNEYWTGLGVVPPLIFGYLSLGIYINLSIWYKLSDQTKYGLYISGVGAILTIILNWILIPKYSYMASAWVSFIAYSAMMVMSYIWGQKNYP
;
A
#
# COMPACT_ATOMS: atom_id res chain seq x y z
N PHE A 1 9.44 -6.13 20.12
CA PHE A 1 10.05 -5.78 18.82
C PHE A 1 11.54 -5.43 18.93
N PHE A 2 11.99 -4.54 19.83
CA PHE A 2 13.40 -4.13 19.90
C PHE A 2 14.37 -5.08 20.63
N SER A 3 13.92 -6.03 21.48
CA SER A 3 14.84 -6.90 22.24
C SER A 3 15.39 -8.13 21.48
N HIS A 4 14.91 -8.42 20.27
CA HIS A 4 15.39 -9.55 19.45
C HIS A 4 16.38 -9.15 18.35
N ALA A 5 16.73 -7.86 18.24
CA ALA A 5 17.65 -7.35 17.21
C ALA A 5 19.10 -7.87 17.35
N LYS A 6 19.47 -8.46 18.51
CA LYS A 6 20.85 -8.86 18.84
C LYS A 6 21.19 -10.34 18.61
N ASN A 7 20.24 -11.18 18.20
CA ASN A 7 20.48 -12.60 17.97
C ASN A 7 20.64 -12.91 16.48
N LYS A 8 21.61 -13.77 16.14
CA LYS A 8 21.92 -14.32 14.80
C LYS A 8 20.73 -14.94 14.02
N ASN A 9 19.55 -15.04 14.66
CA ASN A 9 18.30 -15.61 14.16
C ASN A 9 17.20 -14.56 13.89
N SER A 10 17.56 -13.27 13.92
CA SER A 10 16.63 -12.15 13.75
C SER A 10 16.05 -12.10 12.33
N ALA A 11 16.84 -12.38 11.30
CA ALA A 11 16.40 -12.37 9.90
C ALA A 11 15.23 -13.35 9.63
N ASP A 12 15.34 -14.60 10.11
CA ASP A 12 14.28 -15.62 9.95
C ASP A 12 12.99 -15.21 10.69
N THR A 13 13.15 -14.62 11.89
CA THR A 13 12.03 -14.10 12.67
C THR A 13 11.34 -12.92 11.96
N TYR A 14 12.10 -12.00 11.37
CA TYR A 14 11.55 -10.89 10.57
C TYR A 14 10.85 -11.38 9.30
N ALA A 15 11.42 -12.37 8.61
CA ALA A 15 10.81 -12.97 7.43
C ALA A 15 9.48 -13.66 7.75
N ARG A 16 9.40 -14.38 8.88
CA ARG A 16 8.14 -14.98 9.37
C ARG A 16 7.10 -13.93 9.70
N ILE A 17 7.48 -12.88 10.43
CA ILE A 17 6.57 -11.76 10.77
C ILE A 17 6.04 -11.09 9.49
N MET A 18 6.91 -10.86 8.50
CA MET A 18 6.51 -10.33 7.20
C MET A 18 5.49 -11.24 6.53
N ASN A 19 5.75 -12.55 6.46
CA ASN A 19 4.83 -13.49 5.82
C ASN A 19 3.45 -13.49 6.50
N TYR A 20 3.40 -13.54 7.83
CA TYR A 20 2.12 -13.47 8.55
C TYR A 20 1.41 -12.13 8.34
N PHE A 21 2.15 -11.02 8.30
CA PHE A 21 1.59 -9.70 8.01
C PHE A 21 0.99 -9.64 6.61
N VAL A 22 1.70 -10.12 5.59
CA VAL A 22 1.23 -10.13 4.19
C VAL A 22 0.00 -11.01 4.04
N ILE A 23 -0.02 -12.19 4.68
CA ILE A 23 -1.19 -13.08 4.66
C ILE A 23 -2.39 -12.40 5.32
N ALA A 24 -2.21 -11.81 6.51
CA ALA A 24 -3.29 -11.13 7.22
C ALA A 24 -3.85 -9.94 6.42
N VAL A 25 -2.99 -9.07 5.91
CA VAL A 25 -3.40 -7.91 5.10
C VAL A 25 -4.00 -8.34 3.77
N GLY A 26 -3.49 -9.42 3.15
CA GLY A 26 -4.05 -10.00 1.93
C GLY A 26 -5.47 -10.54 2.15
N ILE A 27 -5.72 -11.26 3.24
CA ILE A 27 -7.06 -11.73 3.60
C ILE A 27 -8.01 -10.55 3.82
N ILE A 28 -7.57 -9.52 4.55
CA ILE A 28 -8.37 -8.31 4.78
C ILE A 28 -8.66 -7.59 3.46
N ALA A 29 -7.67 -7.46 2.57
CA ALA A 29 -7.83 -6.83 1.27
C ALA A 29 -8.86 -7.56 0.41
N VAL A 30 -8.78 -8.89 0.33
CA VAL A 30 -9.74 -9.71 -0.41
C VAL A 30 -11.14 -9.60 0.21
N ALA A 31 -11.25 -9.68 1.54
CA ALA A 31 -12.52 -9.53 2.23
C ALA A 31 -13.17 -8.17 1.98
N LEU A 32 -12.39 -7.08 2.00
CA LEU A 32 -12.88 -5.73 1.72
C LEU A 32 -13.32 -5.56 0.27
N ILE A 33 -12.52 -6.01 -0.70
CA ILE A 33 -12.84 -5.88 -2.13
C ILE A 33 -14.05 -6.75 -2.48
N ALA A 34 -14.10 -8.00 -2.01
CA ALA A 34 -15.21 -8.92 -2.29
C ALA A 34 -16.54 -8.43 -1.66
N ASN A 35 -16.48 -7.77 -0.51
CA ASN A 35 -17.66 -7.25 0.17
C ASN A 35 -17.86 -5.74 -0.05
N ILE A 36 -17.21 -5.13 -1.03
CA ILE A 36 -17.22 -3.68 -1.21
C ILE A 36 -18.63 -3.12 -1.43
N ASN A 37 -19.48 -3.81 -2.20
CA ASN A 37 -20.87 -3.39 -2.45
C ASN A 37 -21.72 -3.49 -1.18
N LEU A 38 -21.46 -4.49 -0.35
CA LEU A 38 -22.15 -4.69 0.93
C LEU A 38 -21.75 -3.60 1.94
N LEU A 39 -20.45 -3.30 2.02
CA LEU A 39 -19.91 -2.20 2.83
C LEU A 39 -20.42 -0.84 2.35
N ALA A 40 -20.45 -0.62 1.03
CA ALA A 40 -21.01 0.60 0.42
C ALA A 40 -22.47 0.79 0.79
N THR A 41 -23.27 -0.28 0.70
CA THR A 41 -24.69 -0.25 1.05
C THR A 41 -24.91 0.09 2.53
N PHE A 42 -24.04 -0.41 3.41
CA PHE A 42 -24.13 -0.15 4.85
C PHE A 42 -23.68 1.28 5.23
N ILE A 43 -22.60 1.78 4.64
CA ILE A 43 -21.99 3.07 4.99
C ILE A 43 -22.68 4.23 4.29
N VAL A 44 -22.96 4.09 2.99
CA VAL A 44 -23.42 5.18 2.12
C VAL A 44 -24.86 5.00 1.65
N GLY A 45 -25.50 3.90 2.03
CA GLY A 45 -26.85 3.55 1.62
C GLY A 45 -26.91 2.83 0.28
N ARG A 46 -28.13 2.47 -0.13
CA ARG A 46 -28.38 1.72 -1.37
C ARG A 46 -27.88 2.47 -2.60
N GLU A 47 -27.49 1.71 -3.63
CA GLU A 47 -27.06 2.22 -4.94
C GLU A 47 -28.14 3.07 -5.60
N TYR A 48 -29.39 2.64 -5.44
CA TYR A 48 -30.58 3.35 -5.90
C TYR A 48 -31.49 3.60 -4.71
N ASP A 49 -31.94 4.85 -4.57
CA ASP A 49 -33.00 5.19 -3.64
C ASP A 49 -34.36 4.66 -4.14
N SER A 50 -35.38 4.66 -3.28
CA SER A 50 -36.77 4.26 -3.55
C SER A 50 -37.38 4.89 -4.81
N HIS A 51 -36.85 6.04 -5.26
CA HIS A 51 -37.22 6.74 -6.49
C HIS A 51 -36.31 6.46 -7.70
N LEU A 52 -35.51 5.38 -7.68
CA LEU A 52 -34.53 5.03 -8.73
C LEU A 52 -33.47 6.11 -9.00
N LYS A 53 -33.22 7.00 -8.03
CA LYS A 53 -32.14 7.98 -8.11
C LYS A 53 -30.81 7.31 -7.78
N TYR A 54 -29.85 7.41 -8.70
CA TYR A 54 -28.51 6.85 -8.51
C TYR A 54 -27.74 7.62 -7.43
N ASN A 55 -27.09 6.88 -6.54
CA ASN A 55 -26.27 7.42 -5.47
C ASN A 55 -24.86 7.77 -6.00
N GLU A 56 -24.56 9.06 -6.08
CA GLU A 56 -23.31 9.58 -6.65
C GLU A 56 -22.05 9.02 -5.96
N TYR A 57 -22.13 8.66 -4.67
CA TYR A 57 -21.01 8.07 -3.94
C TYR A 57 -20.60 6.69 -4.45
N TRP A 58 -21.49 5.97 -5.13
CA TRP A 58 -21.17 4.68 -5.74
C TRP A 58 -20.19 4.81 -6.90
N THR A 59 -20.09 5.98 -7.55
CA THR A 59 -19.04 6.24 -8.56
C THR A 59 -17.63 6.19 -7.95
N GLY A 60 -17.49 6.57 -6.68
CA GLY A 60 -16.23 6.57 -5.95
C GLY A 60 -15.78 5.19 -5.48
N LEU A 61 -16.60 4.14 -5.60
CA LEU A 61 -16.19 2.79 -5.17
C LEU A 61 -15.05 2.24 -6.01
N GLY A 62 -14.93 2.68 -7.26
CA GLY A 62 -13.88 2.25 -8.17
C GLY A 62 -12.45 2.62 -7.74
N VAL A 63 -12.26 3.63 -6.87
CA VAL A 63 -10.92 3.97 -6.34
C VAL A 63 -10.47 3.08 -5.19
N VAL A 64 -11.39 2.36 -4.54
CA VAL A 64 -11.07 1.55 -3.35
C VAL A 64 -10.12 0.39 -3.68
N PRO A 65 -10.31 -0.42 -4.75
CA PRO A 65 -9.39 -1.53 -5.01
C PRO A 65 -7.94 -1.08 -5.25
N PRO A 66 -7.64 -0.08 -6.12
CA PRO A 66 -6.27 0.42 -6.28
C PRO A 66 -5.67 0.93 -4.96
N LEU A 67 -6.46 1.62 -4.13
CA LEU A 67 -6.00 2.10 -2.82
C LEU A 67 -5.65 0.95 -1.87
N ILE A 68 -6.50 -0.08 -1.78
CA ILE A 68 -6.25 -1.26 -0.94
C ILE A 68 -4.95 -1.95 -1.36
N PHE A 69 -4.74 -2.16 -2.66
CA PHE A 69 -3.47 -2.70 -3.15
C PHE A 69 -2.29 -1.77 -2.84
N GLY A 70 -2.48 -0.45 -2.94
CA GLY A 70 -1.48 0.54 -2.53
C GLY A 70 -1.10 0.43 -1.07
N TYR A 71 -2.09 0.33 -0.18
CA TYR A 71 -1.85 0.18 1.27
C TYR A 71 -1.20 -1.15 1.61
N LEU A 72 -1.51 -2.22 0.88
CA LEU A 72 -0.82 -3.51 1.01
C LEU A 72 0.66 -3.35 0.66
N SER A 73 1.00 -2.74 -0.49
CA SER A 73 2.38 -2.46 -0.87
C SER A 73 3.08 -1.54 0.14
N LEU A 74 2.38 -0.55 0.68
CA LEU A 74 2.90 0.35 1.73
C LEU A 74 3.20 -0.42 3.03
N GLY A 75 2.31 -1.31 3.45
CA GLY A 75 2.52 -2.15 4.64
C GLY A 75 3.72 -3.09 4.48
N ILE A 76 3.90 -3.66 3.29
CA ILE A 76 5.09 -4.45 2.95
C ILE A 76 6.33 -3.56 3.00
N TYR A 77 6.30 -2.38 2.36
CA TYR A 77 7.40 -1.42 2.40
C TYR A 77 7.79 -1.05 3.84
N ILE A 78 6.83 -0.79 4.74
CA ILE A 78 7.12 -0.44 6.14
C ILE A 78 7.85 -1.60 6.82
N ASN A 79 7.40 -2.85 6.64
CA ASN A 79 8.08 -4.00 7.23
C ASN A 79 9.49 -4.20 6.66
N LEU A 80 9.67 -4.04 5.33
CA LEU A 80 10.99 -4.09 4.72
C LEU A 80 11.87 -2.93 5.20
N SER A 81 11.31 -1.74 5.41
CA SER A 81 12.07 -0.56 5.82
C SER A 81 12.81 -0.70 7.15
N ILE A 82 12.44 -1.72 7.94
CA ILE A 82 13.04 -2.01 9.23
C ILE A 82 14.53 -2.38 9.09
N TRP A 83 14.96 -3.02 7.99
CA TRP A 83 16.36 -3.46 7.85
C TRP A 83 17.35 -2.28 7.84
N TYR A 84 17.07 -1.24 7.05
CA TYR A 84 17.96 -0.06 6.97
C TYR A 84 17.78 0.89 8.14
N LYS A 85 16.60 0.91 8.77
CA LYS A 85 16.35 1.67 10.02
C LYS A 85 17.12 1.09 11.20
N LEU A 86 17.22 -0.23 11.31
CA LEU A 86 17.99 -0.91 12.36
C LEU A 86 19.50 -0.89 12.09
N SER A 87 19.91 -0.78 10.82
CA SER A 87 21.33 -0.77 10.42
C SER A 87 21.94 0.64 10.34
N ASP A 88 21.27 1.67 10.89
CA ASP A 88 21.65 3.09 10.83
C ASP A 88 21.89 3.66 9.40
N GLN A 89 21.38 2.99 8.36
CA GLN A 89 21.55 3.43 6.97
C GLN A 89 20.37 4.27 6.47
N THR A 90 20.08 5.36 7.17
CA THR A 90 18.95 6.28 6.89
C THR A 90 18.95 6.86 5.47
N LYS A 91 20.12 6.92 4.81
CA LYS A 91 20.29 7.37 3.42
C LYS A 91 19.42 6.57 2.44
N TYR A 92 19.30 5.26 2.60
CA TYR A 92 18.46 4.43 1.72
C TYR A 92 16.97 4.77 1.88
N GLY A 93 16.53 5.04 3.10
CA GLY A 93 15.17 5.52 3.37
C GLY A 93 14.86 6.82 2.64
N LEU A 94 15.83 7.76 2.63
CA LEU A 94 15.70 9.04 1.91
C LEU A 94 15.65 8.85 0.39
N TYR A 95 16.48 7.95 -0.18
CA TYR A 95 16.43 7.69 -1.62
C TYR A 95 15.11 7.04 -2.04
N ILE A 96 14.63 6.03 -1.31
CA ILE A 96 13.37 5.35 -1.63
C ILE A 96 12.18 6.30 -1.52
N SER A 97 12.09 7.07 -0.42
CA SER A 97 11.01 8.03 -0.21
C SER A 97 11.08 9.20 -1.19
N GLY A 98 12.29 9.66 -1.53
CA GLY A 98 12.52 10.69 -2.53
C GLY A 98 12.04 10.27 -3.92
N VAL A 99 12.40 9.07 -4.37
CA VAL A 99 11.92 8.51 -5.64
C VAL A 99 10.39 8.35 -5.61
N GLY A 100 9.83 7.83 -4.52
CA GLY A 100 8.38 7.70 -4.36
C GLY A 100 7.65 9.05 -4.45
N ALA A 101 8.18 10.09 -3.80
CA ALA A 101 7.61 11.44 -3.84
C ALA A 101 7.67 12.05 -5.24
N ILE A 102 8.83 11.97 -5.90
CA ILE A 102 9.01 12.47 -7.29
C ILE A 102 8.05 11.76 -8.24
N LEU A 103 7.97 10.44 -8.15
CA LEU A 103 7.10 9.63 -8.99
C LEU A 103 5.62 9.98 -8.74
N THR A 104 5.23 10.19 -7.48
CA THR A 104 3.88 10.64 -7.11
C THR A 104 3.55 11.99 -7.74
N ILE A 105 4.44 12.98 -7.66
CA ILE A 105 4.21 14.33 -8.20
C ILE A 105 4.08 14.30 -9.71
N ILE A 106 5.04 13.66 -10.41
CA ILE A 106 5.09 13.61 -11.87
C ILE A 106 3.86 12.89 -12.41
N LEU A 107 3.55 11.71 -11.86
CA LEU A 107 2.43 10.92 -12.34
C LEU A 107 1.10 11.62 -12.06
N ASN A 108 0.91 12.21 -10.87
CA ASN A 108 -0.32 12.97 -10.59
C ASN A 108 -0.48 14.15 -11.56
N TRP A 109 0.59 14.90 -11.83
CA TRP A 109 0.52 16.03 -12.74
C TRP A 109 0.10 15.63 -14.16
N ILE A 110 0.54 14.47 -14.65
CA ILE A 110 0.21 13.96 -15.99
C ILE A 110 -1.16 13.27 -16.04
N LEU A 111 -1.52 12.50 -15.01
CA LEU A 111 -2.69 11.61 -15.02
C LEU A 111 -3.95 12.26 -14.46
N ILE A 112 -3.87 13.17 -13.48
CA ILE A 112 -5.05 13.86 -12.92
C ILE A 112 -5.86 14.60 -14.01
N PRO A 113 -5.24 15.34 -14.96
CA PRO A 113 -6.01 16.01 -16.00
C PRO A 113 -6.82 15.07 -16.90
N LYS A 114 -6.42 13.80 -17.00
CA LYS A 114 -7.06 12.80 -17.87
C LYS A 114 -8.05 11.89 -17.13
N TYR A 115 -7.74 11.51 -15.89
CA TYR A 115 -8.49 10.50 -15.14
C TYR A 115 -9.02 11.00 -13.79
N SER A 116 -8.93 12.30 -13.50
CA SER A 116 -9.44 12.93 -12.27
C SER A 116 -8.93 12.21 -11.00
N TYR A 117 -9.78 12.05 -9.99
CA TYR A 117 -9.44 11.41 -8.71
C TYR A 117 -9.02 9.93 -8.86
N MET A 118 -9.50 9.23 -9.90
CA MET A 118 -9.10 7.86 -10.18
C MET A 118 -7.61 7.76 -10.51
N ALA A 119 -7.03 8.80 -11.15
CA ALA A 119 -5.59 8.90 -11.36
C ALA A 119 -4.83 8.77 -10.05
N SER A 120 -5.20 9.56 -9.04
CA SER A 120 -4.47 9.65 -7.78
C SER A 120 -4.43 8.31 -7.02
N ALA A 121 -5.50 7.52 -7.11
CA ALA A 121 -5.55 6.18 -6.53
C ALA A 121 -4.52 5.24 -7.18
N TRP A 122 -4.48 5.21 -8.52
CA TRP A 122 -3.51 4.40 -9.27
C TRP A 122 -2.07 4.91 -9.10
N VAL A 123 -1.87 6.23 -9.06
CA VAL A 123 -0.55 6.81 -8.81
C VAL A 123 -0.03 6.43 -7.44
N SER A 124 -0.88 6.48 -6.41
CA SER A 124 -0.51 6.05 -5.05
C SER A 124 -0.11 4.58 -5.03
N PHE A 125 -0.87 3.71 -5.70
CA PHE A 125 -0.53 2.30 -5.83
C PHE A 125 0.84 2.09 -6.51
N ILE A 126 1.09 2.76 -7.63
CA ILE A 126 2.35 2.65 -8.37
C ILE A 126 3.51 3.17 -7.52
N ALA A 127 3.34 4.31 -6.85
CA ALA A 127 4.37 4.89 -5.99
C ALA A 127 4.74 3.96 -4.84
N TYR A 128 3.76 3.44 -4.10
CA TYR A 128 4.03 2.51 -3.00
C TYR A 128 4.62 1.19 -3.47
N SER A 129 4.16 0.68 -4.62
CA SER A 129 4.72 -0.53 -5.22
C SER A 129 6.17 -0.33 -5.67
N ALA A 130 6.50 0.83 -6.27
CA ALA A 130 7.88 1.17 -6.62
C ALA A 130 8.78 1.25 -5.37
N MET A 131 8.30 1.91 -4.30
CA MET A 131 9.00 1.98 -3.02
C MET A 131 9.24 0.60 -2.39
N MET A 132 8.22 -0.26 -2.44
CA MET A 132 8.29 -1.65 -1.98
C MET A 132 9.35 -2.44 -2.76
N VAL A 133 9.32 -2.41 -4.10
CA VAL A 133 10.26 -3.14 -4.96
C VAL A 133 11.69 -2.66 -4.75
N MET A 134 11.93 -1.35 -4.68
CA MET A 134 13.26 -0.81 -4.39
C MET A 134 13.78 -1.26 -3.02
N SER A 135 12.92 -1.21 -1.99
CA SER A 135 13.26 -1.66 -0.64
C SER A 135 13.59 -3.16 -0.60
N TYR A 136 12.89 -3.97 -1.39
CA TYR A 136 13.14 -5.41 -1.51
C TYR A 136 14.48 -5.71 -2.19
N ILE A 137 14.74 -5.10 -3.35
CA ILE A 137 16.00 -5.32 -4.09
C ILE A 137 17.21 -4.90 -3.26
N TRP A 138 17.16 -3.73 -2.61
CA TRP A 138 18.26 -3.26 -1.77
C TRP A 138 18.37 -3.99 -0.43
N GLY A 139 17.25 -4.46 0.13
CA GLY A 139 17.25 -5.32 1.30
C GLY A 139 17.96 -6.63 1.04
N GLN A 140 17.65 -7.31 -0.08
CA GLN A 140 18.27 -8.57 -0.45
C GLN A 140 19.76 -8.42 -0.79
N LYS A 141 20.17 -7.26 -1.32
CA LYS A 141 21.57 -6.99 -1.66
C LYS A 141 22.46 -6.67 -0.44
N ASN A 142 21.91 -6.01 0.58
CA ASN A 142 22.65 -5.61 1.78
C ASN A 142 22.50 -6.59 2.97
N TYR A 143 21.45 -7.41 2.96
CA TYR A 143 21.12 -8.41 3.98
C TYR A 143 20.61 -9.71 3.30
N PRO A 144 21.50 -10.49 2.66
CA PRO A 144 21.15 -11.80 2.10
C PRO A 144 20.84 -12.85 3.18
#